data_AF-A0A9N9U3T0-F1
#
_entry.id   AF-A0A9N9U3T0-F1
#
_cell.length_a   1.000
_cell.length_b   1.000
_cell.length_c   1.000
_cell.angle_alpha   90.00
_cell.angle_beta   90.00
_cell.angle_gamma   90.00
#
_symmetry.space_group_name_H-M   'P 1'
#
loop_
_entity.id
_entity.type
_entity.pdbx_description
1 polymer ?
#
loop_
_entity_poly.entity_id
_entity_poly.type
_entity_poly.pdbx_seq_one_letter_code
_entity_poly.pdbx_strand_id
1 'polypeptide(L)'
;MVFFTQMHAIHLSNPTEQIKIMKIGGLITTYALVSFFSVAFPGAAVYMHPWLDVIEGSALGCFFLLLCDYISPSQEQREVYFATKPKCGIRWFKLRWLQIFQFPIIALILAIITNITAATGAFCEWRRTPGSLSFWIRIIGAVSLVMAMVSILQVYGATKVDLARHRPLAKLFAFKAVVGLTFIQTLIFYILTSTNALKETDTLTFADVNIGIPNLIVSIEMIPLSIFFLTAYPWSVYLVDNSSGRASPDSQNSIHYSKPYQGGPLGIYAWMYMLSPIDELKAAVFAVRQFFTDRVPGRANDSHEMENVPLAYQGQRMGP
;
A
#
# COMPACT_ATOMS: atom_id res chain seq x y z
N MET A 1 16.58 4.28 -1.38
CA MET A 1 15.47 3.83 -0.51
C MET A 1 15.92 3.20 0.80
N VAL A 2 16.92 2.32 0.83
CA VAL A 2 17.41 1.74 2.10
C VAL A 2 17.78 2.83 3.12
N PHE A 3 18.45 3.91 2.69
CA PHE A 3 18.71 5.08 3.53
C PHE A 3 17.43 5.70 4.12
N PHE A 4 16.39 5.89 3.30
CA PHE A 4 15.08 6.41 3.76
C PHE A 4 14.50 5.53 4.87
N THR A 5 14.47 4.22 4.66
CA THR A 5 13.96 3.26 5.64
C THR A 5 14.79 3.27 6.92
N GLN A 6 16.11 3.36 6.80
CA GLN A 6 17.00 3.45 7.95
C GLN A 6 16.79 4.73 8.75
N MET A 7 16.58 5.88 8.10
CA MET A 7 16.33 7.15 8.79
C MET A 7 15.03 7.13 9.61
N HIS A 8 13.98 6.45 9.12
CA HIS A 8 12.77 6.19 9.91
C HIS A 8 13.02 5.18 11.04
N ALA A 9 13.82 4.13 10.80
CA ALA A 9 14.12 3.11 11.81
C ALA A 9 14.91 3.65 13.02
N ILE A 10 15.87 4.56 12.79
CA ILE A 10 16.70 5.15 13.86
C ILE A 10 16.03 6.33 14.57
N HIS A 11 14.98 6.90 13.97
CA HIS A 11 14.16 7.97 14.58
C HIS A 11 12.72 7.48 14.83
N LEU A 12 12.57 6.22 15.26
CA LEU A 12 11.28 5.60 15.50
C LEU A 12 10.63 6.16 16.77
N SER A 13 9.84 7.22 16.63
CA SER A 13 9.05 7.84 17.71
C SER A 13 7.56 7.46 17.62
N ASN A 14 7.05 7.21 16.42
CA ASN A 14 5.68 6.75 16.18
C ASN A 14 5.66 5.47 15.34
N PRO A 15 5.74 4.28 15.97
CA PRO A 15 5.76 3.01 15.25
C PRO A 15 4.50 2.78 14.40
N THR A 16 3.35 3.25 14.86
CA THR A 16 2.06 3.03 14.18
C THR A 16 2.03 3.64 12.78
N GLU A 17 2.67 4.79 12.58
CA GLU A 17 2.79 5.45 11.28
C GLU A 17 4.07 5.08 10.55
N GLN A 18 5.22 5.16 11.23
CA GLN A 18 6.54 5.05 10.59
C GLN A 18 6.77 3.65 10.03
N ILE A 19 6.30 2.58 10.70
CA ILE A 19 6.43 1.22 10.17
C ILE A 19 5.64 1.07 8.86
N LYS A 20 4.44 1.66 8.78
CA LYS A 20 3.63 1.66 7.54
C LYS A 20 4.32 2.46 6.44
N ILE A 21 4.88 3.63 6.75
CA ILE A 21 5.66 4.44 5.82
C ILE A 21 6.88 3.68 5.30
N MET A 22 7.60 3.00 6.20
CA MET A 22 8.74 2.16 5.86
C MET A 22 8.33 1.02 4.92
N LYS A 23 7.20 0.34 5.17
CA LYS A 23 6.65 -0.69 4.28
C LYS A 23 6.31 -0.15 2.89
N ILE A 24 5.63 1.00 2.82
CA ILE A 24 5.27 1.65 1.55
C ILE A 24 6.53 2.04 0.77
N GLY A 25 7.55 2.61 1.42
CA GLY A 25 8.84 2.92 0.78
C GLY A 25 9.67 1.68 0.43
N GLY A 26 9.51 0.60 1.19
CA GLY A 26 10.13 -0.70 0.95
C GLY A 26 9.76 -1.29 -0.40
N LEU A 27 8.55 -1.00 -0.90
CA LEU A 27 8.06 -1.42 -2.22
C LEU A 27 9.07 -1.10 -3.33
N ILE A 28 9.57 0.13 -3.39
CA ILE A 28 10.55 0.58 -4.41
C ILE A 28 11.84 -0.23 -4.33
N THR A 29 12.30 -0.55 -3.11
CA THR A 29 13.51 -1.37 -2.91
C THR A 29 13.29 -2.78 -3.44
N THR A 30 12.13 -3.37 -3.17
CA THR A 30 11.78 -4.71 -3.66
C THR A 30 11.70 -4.73 -5.19
N TYR A 31 11.05 -3.74 -5.84
CA TYR A 31 11.04 -3.64 -7.30
C TYR A 31 12.45 -3.56 -7.87
N ALA A 32 13.31 -2.70 -7.34
CA ALA A 32 14.68 -2.57 -7.84
C ALA A 32 15.48 -3.88 -7.70
N LEU A 33 15.35 -4.58 -6.56
CA LEU A 33 16.03 -5.86 -6.34
C LEU A 33 15.50 -6.96 -7.26
N VAL A 34 14.19 -7.14 -7.32
CA VAL A 34 13.58 -8.18 -8.17
C VAL A 34 13.89 -7.90 -9.64
N SER A 35 13.76 -6.65 -10.11
CA SER A 35 14.11 -6.30 -11.49
C SER A 35 15.58 -6.55 -11.79
N PHE A 36 16.50 -6.21 -10.88
CA PHE A 36 17.91 -6.54 -11.04
C PHE A 36 18.14 -8.06 -11.16
N PHE A 37 17.54 -8.86 -10.28
CA PHE A 37 17.67 -10.32 -10.33
C PHE A 37 16.99 -10.94 -11.54
N SER A 38 15.86 -10.39 -12.01
CA SER A 38 15.18 -10.84 -13.23
C SER A 38 16.03 -10.56 -14.48
N VAL A 39 16.83 -9.50 -14.49
CA VAL A 39 17.80 -9.24 -15.57
C VAL A 39 18.99 -10.19 -15.48
N ALA A 40 19.55 -10.38 -14.28
CA ALA A 40 20.70 -11.27 -14.08
C ALA A 40 20.36 -12.75 -14.29
N PHE A 41 19.14 -13.15 -13.93
CA PHE A 41 18.65 -14.53 -13.99
C PHE A 41 17.23 -14.59 -14.60
N PRO A 42 17.09 -14.47 -15.93
CA PRO A 42 15.77 -14.41 -16.57
C PRO A 42 14.89 -15.64 -16.30
N GLY A 43 15.49 -16.82 -16.13
CA GLY A 43 14.75 -18.05 -15.78
C GLY A 43 14.10 -18.02 -14.39
N ALA A 44 14.61 -17.18 -13.47
CA ALA A 44 14.03 -17.02 -12.14
C ALA A 44 12.90 -15.98 -12.10
N ALA A 45 12.75 -15.15 -13.14
CA ALA A 45 11.81 -14.04 -13.17
C ALA A 45 10.35 -14.50 -12.96
N VAL A 46 9.98 -15.65 -13.54
CA VAL A 46 8.64 -16.25 -13.41
C VAL A 46 8.28 -16.57 -11.95
N TYR A 47 9.27 -16.88 -11.11
CA TYR A 47 9.07 -17.18 -9.69
C TYR A 47 9.06 -15.91 -8.84
N MET A 48 9.82 -14.88 -9.24
CA MET A 48 9.98 -13.65 -8.45
C MET A 48 8.89 -12.61 -8.70
N HIS A 49 8.49 -12.38 -9.96
CA HIS A 49 7.51 -11.33 -10.30
C HIS A 49 6.18 -11.45 -9.56
N PRO A 50 5.55 -12.63 -9.38
CA PRO A 50 4.27 -12.72 -8.68
C PRO A 50 4.33 -12.25 -7.22
N TRP A 51 5.49 -12.30 -6.58
CA TRP A 51 5.66 -11.79 -5.22
C TRP A 51 5.67 -10.26 -5.15
N LEU A 52 5.98 -9.56 -6.26
CA LEU A 52 5.85 -8.10 -6.31
C LEU A 52 4.41 -7.66 -6.11
N ASP A 53 3.44 -8.37 -6.70
CA ASP A 53 2.01 -8.09 -6.52
C ASP A 53 1.57 -8.28 -5.06
N VAL A 54 2.16 -9.25 -4.35
CA VAL A 54 1.88 -9.47 -2.91
C VAL A 54 2.39 -8.30 -2.07
N ILE A 55 3.62 -7.85 -2.34
CA ILE A 55 4.23 -6.71 -1.64
C ILE A 55 3.52 -5.41 -2.00
N GLU A 56 3.06 -5.25 -3.25
CA GLU A 56 2.23 -4.12 -3.66
C GLU A 56 0.90 -4.10 -2.89
N GLY A 57 0.24 -5.26 -2.75
CA GLY A 57 -0.99 -5.38 -1.98
C GLY A 57 -0.80 -5.10 -0.49
N SER A 58 0.32 -5.56 0.07
CA SER A 58 0.76 -5.25 1.43
C SER A 58 0.97 -3.74 1.62
N ALA A 59 1.69 -3.09 0.70
CA ALA A 59 1.92 -1.64 0.71
C ALA A 59 0.62 -0.84 0.57
N LEU A 60 -0.31 -1.27 -0.29
CA LEU A 60 -1.64 -0.67 -0.45
C LEU A 60 -2.44 -0.75 0.86
N GLY A 61 -2.44 -1.91 1.52
CA GLY A 61 -3.07 -2.11 2.82
C GLY A 61 -2.47 -1.20 3.90
N CYS A 62 -1.14 -1.10 3.95
CA CYS A 62 -0.43 -0.19 4.86
C CYS A 62 -0.76 1.28 4.59
N PHE A 63 -0.84 1.69 3.33
CA PHE A 63 -1.24 3.05 2.96
C PHE A 63 -2.66 3.35 3.41
N PHE A 64 -3.61 2.43 3.21
CA PHE A 64 -4.97 2.58 3.73
C PHE A 64 -5.00 2.70 5.26
N LEU A 65 -4.31 1.81 5.98
CA LEU A 65 -4.23 1.88 7.44
C LEU A 65 -3.55 3.16 7.94
N LEU A 66 -2.62 3.73 7.16
CA LEU A 66 -1.99 5.01 7.47
C LEU A 66 -2.97 6.17 7.32
N LEU A 67 -3.79 6.18 6.26
CA LEU A 67 -4.86 7.17 6.11
C LEU A 67 -5.85 7.10 7.27
N CYS A 68 -6.21 5.89 7.68
CA CYS A 68 -7.12 5.68 8.78
C CYS A 68 -6.55 6.20 10.12
N ASP A 69 -5.26 6.03 10.37
CA ASP A 69 -4.60 6.52 11.59
C ASP A 69 -4.45 8.05 11.60
N TYR A 70 -4.25 8.67 10.44
CA TYR A 70 -4.27 10.14 10.32
C TYR A 70 -5.63 10.75 10.64
N ILE A 71 -6.73 10.00 10.48
CA ILE A 71 -8.08 10.46 10.86
C ILE A 71 -8.30 10.28 12.35
N SER A 72 -8.10 9.07 12.84
CA SER A 72 -8.20 8.75 14.26
C SER A 72 -7.42 7.48 14.57
N PRO A 73 -6.56 7.48 15.60
CA PRO A 73 -5.82 6.30 16.03
C PRO A 73 -6.73 5.27 16.73
N SER A 74 -7.88 5.68 17.28
CA SER A 74 -8.82 4.76 17.92
C SER A 74 -9.84 4.24 16.93
N GLN A 75 -10.05 2.92 16.93
CA GLN A 75 -11.01 2.28 16.04
C GLN A 75 -12.44 2.74 16.32
N GLU A 76 -12.83 2.84 17.59
CA GLU A 76 -14.18 3.25 17.99
C GLU A 76 -14.51 4.68 17.51
N GLN A 77 -13.57 5.60 17.70
CA GLN A 77 -13.70 6.97 17.21
C GLN A 77 -13.77 7.03 15.69
N ARG A 78 -13.05 6.15 14.99
CA ARG A 78 -13.10 6.04 13.53
C ARG A 78 -14.47 5.56 13.05
N GLU A 79 -15.05 4.57 13.73
CA GLU A 79 -16.40 4.08 13.42
C GLU A 79 -17.46 5.16 13.65
N VAL A 80 -17.38 5.88 14.77
CA VAL A 80 -18.24 7.05 15.04
C VAL A 80 -18.06 8.14 13.97
N TYR A 81 -16.82 8.47 13.63
CA TYR A 81 -16.52 9.46 12.59
C TYR A 81 -17.18 9.08 11.25
N PHE A 82 -17.02 7.83 10.78
CA PHE A 82 -17.65 7.39 9.53
C PHE A 82 -19.18 7.26 9.66
N ALA A 83 -19.72 6.94 10.84
CA ALA A 83 -21.16 6.95 11.09
C ALA A 83 -21.78 8.35 10.92
N THR A 84 -21.05 9.42 11.29
CA THR A 84 -21.55 10.81 11.14
C THR A 84 -21.54 11.33 9.70
N LYS A 85 -20.93 10.64 8.73
CA LYS A 85 -20.83 11.10 7.34
C LYS A 85 -22.05 10.63 6.53
N PRO A 86 -22.96 11.52 6.07
CA PRO A 86 -24.26 11.15 5.50
C PRO A 86 -24.19 10.38 4.18
N LYS A 87 -23.08 10.48 3.43
CA LYS A 87 -22.86 9.75 2.17
C LYS A 87 -22.00 8.49 2.32
N CYS A 88 -21.33 8.32 3.45
CA CYS A 88 -20.26 7.35 3.67
C CYS A 88 -20.37 6.72 5.06
N GLY A 89 -21.51 6.11 5.36
CA GLY A 89 -21.75 5.46 6.65
C GLY A 89 -20.82 4.27 6.93
N ILE A 90 -20.92 3.71 8.14
CA ILE A 90 -20.05 2.62 8.62
C ILE A 90 -20.05 1.39 7.69
N ARG A 91 -21.20 1.00 7.14
CA ARG A 91 -21.32 -0.12 6.20
C ARG A 91 -20.51 0.12 4.92
N TRP A 92 -20.51 1.35 4.41
CA TRP A 92 -19.73 1.74 3.25
C TRP A 92 -18.24 1.63 3.56
N PHE A 93 -17.80 2.12 4.72
CA PHE A 93 -16.40 2.04 5.14
C PHE A 93 -15.92 0.59 5.31
N LYS A 94 -16.69 -0.26 6.01
CA LYS A 94 -16.40 -1.69 6.18
C LYS A 94 -16.31 -2.42 4.83
N LEU A 95 -17.18 -2.11 3.87
CA LEU A 95 -17.12 -2.69 2.52
C LEU A 95 -15.82 -2.28 1.79
N ARG A 96 -15.40 -1.01 1.89
CA ARG A 96 -14.15 -0.54 1.27
C ARG A 96 -12.91 -1.15 1.93
N TRP A 97 -12.93 -1.31 3.24
CA TRP A 97 -11.91 -2.04 3.97
C TRP A 97 -11.74 -3.46 3.40
N LEU A 98 -12.84 -4.21 3.25
CA LEU A 98 -12.81 -5.56 2.66
C LEU A 98 -12.26 -5.56 1.23
N GLN A 99 -12.69 -4.60 0.39
CA GLN A 99 -12.24 -4.47 -1.00
C GLN A 99 -10.77 -4.09 -1.15
N ILE A 100 -10.16 -3.49 -0.14
CA ILE A 100 -8.71 -3.19 -0.12
C ILE A 100 -7.93 -4.44 0.30
N PHE A 101 -8.34 -5.11 1.37
CA PHE A 101 -7.62 -6.28 1.90
C PHE A 101 -7.84 -7.57 1.10
N GLN A 102 -8.82 -7.64 0.20
CA GLN A 102 -8.93 -8.78 -0.74
C GLN A 102 -7.74 -8.85 -1.71
N PHE A 103 -7.17 -7.72 -2.11
CA PHE A 103 -6.07 -7.71 -3.09
C PHE A 103 -4.81 -8.45 -2.63
N PRO A 104 -4.20 -8.18 -1.46
CA PRO A 104 -3.03 -8.92 -1.00
C PRO A 104 -3.31 -10.43 -0.83
N ILE A 105 -4.54 -10.81 -0.46
CA ILE A 105 -4.93 -12.22 -0.34
C ILE A 105 -4.99 -12.88 -1.73
N ILE A 106 -5.63 -12.24 -2.70
CA ILE A 106 -5.72 -12.74 -4.07
C ILE A 106 -4.32 -12.80 -4.69
N ALA A 107 -3.51 -11.75 -4.54
CA ALA A 107 -2.14 -11.71 -5.02
C ALA A 107 -1.30 -12.87 -4.45
N LEU A 108 -1.43 -13.18 -3.16
CA LEU A 108 -0.74 -14.31 -2.54
C LEU A 108 -1.17 -15.66 -3.14
N ILE A 109 -2.47 -15.86 -3.33
CA ILE A 109 -2.99 -17.09 -3.95
C ILE A 109 -2.47 -17.22 -5.38
N LEU A 110 -2.53 -16.15 -6.18
CA LEU A 110 -2.04 -16.13 -7.55
C LEU A 110 -0.54 -16.37 -7.62
N ALA A 111 0.25 -15.81 -6.69
CA ALA A 111 1.68 -16.04 -6.60
C ALA A 111 2.00 -17.51 -6.33
N ILE A 112 1.31 -18.15 -5.38
CA ILE A 112 1.48 -19.57 -5.09
C ILE A 112 1.11 -20.43 -6.30
N ILE A 113 -0.04 -20.18 -6.93
CA ILE A 113 -0.48 -20.92 -8.14
C ILE A 113 0.55 -20.78 -9.26
N THR A 114 1.06 -19.56 -9.48
CA THR A 114 2.06 -19.30 -10.53
C THR A 114 3.35 -20.06 -10.26
N ASN A 115 3.87 -20.01 -9.03
CA ASN A 115 5.10 -20.72 -8.66
C ASN A 115 4.95 -22.25 -8.79
N ILE A 116 3.82 -22.83 -8.35
CA ILE A 116 3.56 -24.27 -8.47
C ILE A 116 3.47 -24.69 -9.95
N THR A 117 2.72 -23.93 -10.76
CA THR A 117 2.51 -24.26 -12.17
C THR A 117 3.76 -24.00 -13.03
N ALA A 118 4.61 -23.05 -12.62
CA ALA A 118 5.93 -22.84 -13.20
C ALA A 118 6.87 -24.01 -12.88
N ALA A 119 6.84 -24.53 -11.64
CA ALA A 119 7.64 -25.70 -11.26
C ALA A 119 7.25 -26.98 -12.01
N THR A 120 5.98 -27.14 -12.41
CA THR A 120 5.53 -28.29 -13.21
C THR A 120 5.76 -28.12 -14.71
N GLY A 121 6.29 -26.97 -15.17
CA GLY A 121 6.51 -26.67 -16.58
C GLY A 121 5.24 -26.40 -17.39
N ALA A 122 4.06 -26.41 -16.75
CA ALA A 122 2.77 -26.15 -17.40
C ALA A 122 2.47 -24.65 -17.56
N PHE A 123 3.20 -23.78 -16.84
CA PHE A 123 3.02 -22.34 -16.89
C PHE A 123 3.78 -21.70 -18.07
N CYS A 124 3.04 -21.10 -18.99
CA CYS A 124 3.60 -20.29 -20.07
C CYS A 124 3.25 -18.82 -19.83
N GLU A 125 4.16 -18.04 -19.25
CA GLU A 125 3.92 -16.63 -18.87
C GLU A 125 3.43 -15.77 -20.05
N TRP A 126 4.00 -15.99 -21.23
CA TRP A 126 3.78 -15.16 -22.41
C TRP A 126 2.53 -15.53 -23.23
N ARG A 127 1.85 -16.62 -22.85
CA ARG A 127 0.67 -17.10 -23.58
C ARG A 127 -0.56 -16.28 -23.21
N ARG A 128 -1.05 -15.49 -24.18
CA ARG A 128 -2.19 -14.56 -24.02
C ARG A 128 -3.55 -15.11 -24.47
N THR A 129 -3.64 -16.41 -24.75
CA THR A 129 -4.88 -17.04 -25.22
C THR A 129 -5.83 -17.33 -24.04
N PRO A 130 -7.16 -17.17 -24.19
CA PRO A 130 -8.14 -17.46 -23.13
C PRO A 130 -8.11 -18.87 -22.55
N GLY A 131 -7.57 -19.85 -23.29
CA GLY A 131 -7.38 -21.22 -22.81
C GLY A 131 -6.13 -21.45 -21.94
N SER A 132 -5.34 -20.42 -21.63
CA SER A 132 -4.13 -20.53 -20.80
C SER A 132 -4.37 -20.00 -19.38
N LEU A 133 -3.80 -20.68 -18.37
CA LEU A 133 -3.85 -20.25 -16.98
C LEU A 133 -3.26 -18.85 -16.78
N SER A 134 -2.15 -18.53 -17.44
CA SER A 134 -1.47 -17.23 -17.35
C SER A 134 -2.36 -16.06 -17.75
N PHE A 135 -3.27 -16.27 -18.70
CA PHE A 135 -4.25 -15.26 -19.09
C PHE A 135 -5.21 -14.94 -17.93
N TRP A 136 -5.77 -15.97 -17.29
CA TRP A 136 -6.71 -15.79 -16.18
C TRP A 136 -6.05 -15.22 -14.93
N ILE A 137 -4.82 -15.64 -14.61
CA ILE A 137 -4.06 -15.08 -13.48
C ILE A 137 -3.89 -13.57 -13.65
N ARG A 138 -3.49 -13.11 -14.84
CA ARG A 138 -3.35 -11.68 -15.15
C ARG A 138 -4.67 -10.92 -15.06
N ILE A 139 -5.76 -11.47 -15.59
CA ILE A 139 -7.08 -10.83 -15.55
C ILE A 139 -7.59 -10.73 -14.11
N ILE A 140 -7.53 -11.81 -13.33
CA ILE A 140 -7.99 -11.82 -11.93
C ILE A 140 -7.15 -10.85 -11.10
N GLY A 141 -5.82 -10.87 -11.25
CA GLY A 141 -4.91 -9.94 -10.59
C GLY A 141 -5.23 -8.48 -10.91
N ALA A 142 -5.38 -8.15 -12.20
CA ALA A 142 -5.71 -6.80 -12.65
C ALA A 142 -7.06 -6.31 -12.12
N VAL A 143 -8.11 -7.15 -12.18
CA VAL A 143 -9.44 -6.81 -11.66
C VAL A 143 -9.38 -6.59 -10.15
N SER A 144 -8.68 -7.45 -9.41
CA SER A 144 -8.50 -7.32 -7.96
C SER A 144 -7.79 -6.02 -7.58
N LEU A 145 -6.69 -5.69 -8.27
CA LEU A 145 -5.95 -4.45 -8.08
C LEU A 145 -6.83 -3.22 -8.36
N VAL A 146 -7.55 -3.21 -9.48
CA VAL A 146 -8.44 -2.09 -9.85
C VAL A 146 -9.52 -1.87 -8.81
N MET A 147 -10.16 -2.95 -8.30
CA MET A 147 -11.19 -2.83 -7.26
C MET A 147 -10.63 -2.25 -5.95
N ALA A 148 -9.42 -2.67 -5.55
CA ALA A 148 -8.75 -2.15 -4.36
C ALA A 148 -8.35 -0.67 -4.54
N MET A 149 -7.80 -0.33 -5.70
CA MET A 149 -7.41 1.04 -6.07
C MET A 149 -8.61 1.99 -6.15
N VAL A 150 -9.73 1.57 -6.72
CA VAL A 150 -10.96 2.39 -6.72
C VAL A 150 -11.45 2.59 -5.29
N SER A 151 -11.41 1.56 -4.45
CA SER A 151 -11.87 1.63 -3.07
C SER A 151 -11.03 2.57 -2.21
N ILE A 152 -9.70 2.54 -2.35
CA ILE A 152 -8.82 3.46 -1.61
C ILE A 152 -8.99 4.91 -2.08
N LEU A 153 -9.17 5.14 -3.37
CA LEU A 153 -9.41 6.49 -3.92
C LEU A 153 -10.74 7.05 -3.44
N GLN A 154 -11.77 6.21 -3.27
CA GLN A 154 -13.05 6.62 -2.71
C GLN A 154 -12.95 6.98 -1.22
N VAL A 155 -12.25 6.17 -0.41
CA VAL A 155 -11.97 6.50 1.01
C VAL A 155 -11.18 7.80 1.11
N TYR A 156 -10.15 7.94 0.28
CA TYR A 156 -9.37 9.17 0.21
C TYR A 156 -10.24 10.37 -0.17
N GLY A 157 -11.08 10.25 -1.21
CA GLY A 157 -11.99 11.32 -1.64
C GLY A 157 -12.96 11.76 -0.55
N ALA A 158 -13.43 10.82 0.28
CA ALA A 158 -14.33 11.10 1.41
C ALA A 158 -13.63 11.80 2.59
N THR A 159 -12.31 11.62 2.74
CA THR A 159 -11.54 12.05 3.91
C THR A 159 -10.51 13.14 3.59
N LYS A 160 -10.36 13.52 2.31
CA LYS A 160 -9.34 14.47 1.83
C LYS A 160 -9.32 15.82 2.55
N VAL A 161 -10.48 16.31 3.01
CA VAL A 161 -10.62 17.59 3.70
C VAL A 161 -9.96 17.50 5.08
N ASP A 162 -10.25 16.41 5.79
CA ASP A 162 -9.73 16.14 7.12
C ASP A 162 -8.24 15.77 7.08
N LEU A 163 -7.77 15.18 5.97
CA LEU A 163 -6.36 14.86 5.74
C LEU A 163 -5.53 16.01 5.17
N ALA A 164 -6.13 17.16 4.80
CA ALA A 164 -5.44 18.23 4.06
C ALA A 164 -4.13 18.69 4.73
N ARG A 165 -4.09 18.60 6.07
CA ARG A 165 -2.93 18.95 6.91
C ARG A 165 -1.69 18.07 6.66
N HIS A 166 -1.85 16.83 6.18
CA HIS A 166 -0.76 15.86 6.00
C HIS A 166 -0.23 15.73 4.56
N ARG A 167 -0.48 16.73 3.69
CA ARG A 167 -0.15 16.72 2.24
C ARG A 167 -0.53 15.38 1.56
N PRO A 168 -1.78 14.95 1.66
CA PRO A 168 -2.14 13.57 1.38
C PRO A 168 -2.14 13.26 -0.14
N LEU A 169 -2.27 14.27 -1.01
CA LEU A 169 -2.12 14.13 -2.46
C LEU A 169 -0.70 13.72 -2.85
N ALA A 170 0.32 14.30 -2.22
CA ALA A 170 1.72 13.96 -2.53
C ALA A 170 2.04 12.52 -2.11
N LYS A 171 1.52 12.09 -0.96
CA LYS A 171 1.64 10.71 -0.45
C LYS A 171 0.90 9.70 -1.32
N LEU A 172 -0.35 10.01 -1.70
CA LEU A 172 -1.12 9.18 -2.63
C LEU A 172 -0.48 9.11 -4.01
N PHE A 173 0.05 10.23 -4.50
CA PHE A 173 0.77 10.27 -5.77
C PHE A 173 2.06 9.45 -5.71
N ALA A 174 2.80 9.48 -4.59
CA ALA A 174 4.02 8.68 -4.42
C ALA A 174 3.74 7.18 -4.59
N PHE A 175 2.72 6.67 -3.89
CA PHE A 175 2.30 5.29 -4.03
C PHE A 175 1.75 4.99 -5.45
N LYS A 176 0.86 5.85 -5.96
CA LYS A 176 0.20 5.66 -7.26
C LYS A 176 1.16 5.76 -8.45
N ALA A 177 2.23 6.54 -8.34
CA ALA A 177 3.20 6.72 -9.41
C ALA A 177 3.95 5.40 -9.70
N VAL A 178 4.29 4.62 -8.68
CA VAL A 178 4.93 3.31 -8.85
C VAL A 178 4.05 2.39 -9.70
N VAL A 179 2.80 2.19 -9.27
CA VAL A 179 1.83 1.30 -9.95
C VAL A 179 1.43 1.84 -11.33
N GLY A 180 1.29 3.16 -11.46
CA GLY A 180 0.91 3.81 -12.70
C GLY A 180 1.97 3.71 -13.78
N LEU A 181 3.25 3.88 -13.41
CA LEU A 181 4.37 3.78 -14.35
C LEU A 181 4.55 2.34 -14.86
N THR A 182 4.52 1.35 -13.97
CA THR A 182 4.62 -0.07 -14.37
C THR A 182 3.44 -0.50 -15.25
N PHE A 183 2.23 0.01 -15.00
CA PHE A 183 1.08 -0.22 -15.87
C PHE A 183 1.26 0.38 -17.26
N ILE A 184 1.68 1.66 -17.35
CA ILE A 184 1.94 2.34 -18.63
C ILE A 184 3.05 1.61 -19.38
N GLN A 185 4.13 1.24 -18.68
CA GLN A 185 5.24 0.48 -19.24
C GLN A 185 4.73 -0.84 -19.85
N THR A 186 3.92 -1.60 -19.11
CA THR A 186 3.33 -2.87 -19.60
C THR A 186 2.50 -2.66 -20.86
N LEU A 187 1.72 -1.58 -20.93
CA LEU A 187 0.94 -1.22 -22.12
C LEU A 187 1.84 -0.84 -23.31
N ILE A 188 2.90 -0.08 -23.08
CA ILE A 188 3.87 0.30 -24.12
C ILE A 188 4.53 -0.96 -24.71
N PHE A 189 5.04 -1.87 -23.88
CA PHE A 189 5.63 -3.12 -24.36
C PHE A 189 4.61 -4.03 -25.05
N TYR A 190 3.36 -4.02 -24.58
CA TYR A 190 2.28 -4.72 -25.26
C TYR A 190 2.10 -4.22 -26.71
N ILE A 191 2.10 -2.90 -26.90
CA ILE A 191 1.95 -2.28 -28.23
C ILE A 191 3.21 -2.49 -29.09
N LEU A 192 4.41 -2.33 -28.53
CA LEU A 192 5.67 -2.49 -29.26
C LEU A 192 5.88 -3.93 -29.75
N THR A 193 5.52 -4.92 -28.93
CA THR A 193 5.59 -6.33 -29.33
C THR A 193 4.49 -6.73 -30.31
N SER A 194 3.29 -6.12 -30.23
CA SER A 194 2.20 -6.43 -31.17
C SER A 194 2.39 -5.79 -32.55
N THR A 195 3.03 -4.62 -32.61
CA THR A 195 3.35 -3.92 -33.87
C THR A 195 4.64 -4.43 -34.54
N ASN A 196 5.29 -5.45 -33.98
CA ASN A 196 6.61 -5.98 -34.40
C ASN A 196 7.72 -4.92 -34.43
N ALA A 197 7.54 -3.78 -33.75
CA ALA A 197 8.56 -2.74 -33.63
C ALA A 197 9.71 -3.18 -32.72
N LEU A 198 9.42 -4.01 -31.71
CA LEU A 198 10.39 -4.64 -30.83
C LEU A 198 10.30 -6.17 -30.99
N LYS A 199 11.29 -6.77 -31.66
CA LYS A 199 11.35 -8.20 -31.95
C LYS A 199 12.76 -8.75 -31.71
N GLU A 200 12.84 -10.06 -31.60
CA GLU A 200 14.10 -10.80 -31.56
C GLU A 200 14.96 -10.48 -32.79
N THR A 201 16.24 -10.26 -32.56
CA THR A 201 17.26 -9.94 -33.58
C THR A 201 18.53 -10.70 -33.21
N ASP A 202 19.52 -10.81 -34.12
CA ASP A 202 20.79 -11.51 -33.85
C ASP A 202 21.52 -10.99 -32.59
N THR A 203 21.21 -9.77 -32.14
CA THR A 203 21.74 -9.16 -30.92
C THR A 203 20.77 -9.15 -29.74
N LEU A 204 19.47 -9.45 -29.94
CA LEU A 204 18.41 -9.35 -28.92
C LEU A 204 17.65 -10.66 -28.82
N THR A 205 17.80 -11.35 -27.69
CA THR A 205 17.08 -12.60 -27.42
C THR A 205 15.65 -12.34 -26.94
N PHE A 206 14.82 -13.39 -26.95
CA PHE A 206 13.47 -13.33 -26.40
C PHE A 206 13.45 -12.87 -24.93
N ALA A 207 14.44 -13.32 -24.13
CA ALA A 207 14.56 -12.93 -22.73
C ALA A 207 14.90 -11.44 -22.59
N ASP A 208 15.75 -10.90 -23.47
CA ASP A 208 16.09 -9.47 -23.45
C ASP A 208 14.86 -8.61 -23.74
N VAL A 209 14.07 -8.99 -24.75
CA VAL A 209 12.88 -8.21 -25.17
C VAL A 209 11.77 -8.25 -24.13
N ASN A 210 11.50 -9.41 -23.53
CA ASN A 210 10.31 -9.61 -22.70
C ASN A 210 10.59 -9.51 -21.19
N ILE A 211 11.84 -9.71 -20.75
CA ILE A 211 12.22 -9.71 -19.33
C ILE A 211 13.27 -8.62 -19.08
N GLY A 212 14.34 -8.59 -19.86
CA GLY A 212 15.50 -7.73 -19.64
C GLY A 212 15.19 -6.24 -19.73
N ILE A 213 14.81 -5.77 -20.92
CA ILE A 213 14.54 -4.35 -21.19
C ILE A 213 13.43 -3.82 -20.27
N PRO A 214 12.27 -4.49 -20.10
CA PRO A 214 11.26 -4.03 -19.16
C PRO A 214 11.78 -3.87 -17.73
N ASN A 215 12.51 -4.84 -17.19
CA ASN A 215 13.04 -4.75 -15.82
C ASN A 215 14.15 -3.70 -15.68
N LEU A 216 14.93 -3.46 -16.73
CA LEU A 216 15.93 -2.40 -16.75
C LEU A 216 15.27 -1.01 -16.70
N ILE A 217 14.17 -0.81 -17.44
CA ILE A 217 13.39 0.44 -17.38
C ILE A 217 12.80 0.64 -15.99
N VAL A 218 12.16 -0.38 -15.40
CA VAL A 218 11.63 -0.30 -14.02
C VAL A 218 12.74 0.11 -13.04
N SER A 219 13.92 -0.47 -13.16
CA SER A 219 15.07 -0.15 -12.29
C SER A 219 15.49 1.32 -12.40
N ILE A 220 15.45 1.88 -13.62
CA ILE A 220 15.72 3.31 -13.87
C ILE A 220 14.61 4.19 -13.31
N GLU A 221 13.34 3.81 -13.49
CA GLU A 221 12.17 4.55 -12.97
C GLU A 221 12.14 4.63 -11.43
N MET A 222 12.63 3.59 -10.75
CA MET A 222 12.71 3.58 -9.29
C MET A 222 13.66 4.65 -8.72
N ILE A 223 14.63 5.16 -9.49
CA ILE A 223 15.58 6.18 -9.05
C ILE A 223 14.89 7.52 -8.74
N PRO A 224 14.23 8.21 -9.70
CA PRO A 224 13.53 9.47 -9.41
C PRO A 224 12.39 9.28 -8.41
N LEU A 225 11.68 8.15 -8.44
CA LEU A 225 10.65 7.82 -7.44
C LEU A 225 11.26 7.76 -6.03
N SER A 226 12.46 7.22 -5.89
CA SER A 226 13.12 7.15 -4.59
C SER A 226 13.43 8.56 -4.03
N ILE A 227 13.81 9.50 -4.88
CA ILE A 227 14.05 10.89 -4.47
C ILE A 227 12.74 11.54 -4.07
N PHE A 228 11.68 11.32 -4.86
CA PHE A 228 10.34 11.84 -4.56
C PHE A 228 9.82 11.36 -3.19
N PHE A 229 10.02 10.07 -2.87
CA PHE A 229 9.61 9.50 -1.58
C PHE A 229 10.26 10.14 -0.36
N LEU A 230 11.53 10.58 -0.46
CA LEU A 230 12.20 11.34 0.60
C LEU A 230 11.44 12.65 0.92
N THR A 231 10.88 13.29 -0.11
CA THR A 231 10.14 14.54 0.03
C THR A 231 8.68 14.34 0.43
N ALA A 232 8.04 13.26 -0.02
CA ALA A 232 6.64 12.95 0.28
C ALA A 232 6.44 12.42 1.72
N TYR A 233 7.44 11.71 2.25
CA TYR A 233 7.42 11.10 3.59
C TYR A 233 8.64 11.49 4.44
N PRO A 234 8.82 12.77 4.78
CA PRO A 234 10.00 13.23 5.51
C PRO A 234 10.12 12.57 6.88
N TRP A 235 11.29 12.01 7.20
CA TRP A 235 11.58 11.45 8.53
C TRP A 235 11.77 12.54 9.58
N SER A 236 12.11 13.76 9.16
CA SER A 236 12.43 14.88 10.05
C SER A 236 11.27 15.28 10.98
N VAL A 237 10.04 14.98 10.60
CA VAL A 237 8.83 15.22 11.42
C VAL A 237 8.81 14.35 12.68
N TYR A 238 9.59 13.27 12.70
CA TYR A 238 9.66 12.30 13.80
C TYR A 238 10.89 12.48 14.69
N LEU A 239 11.71 13.50 14.44
CA LEU A 239 12.86 13.83 15.29
C LEU A 239 12.36 14.30 16.66
N VAL A 240 12.76 13.58 17.70
CA VAL A 240 12.48 13.97 19.08
C VAL A 240 13.47 15.08 19.46
N ASP A 241 12.95 16.28 19.69
CA ASP A 241 13.80 17.41 20.09
C ASP A 241 14.15 17.32 21.58
N ASN A 242 15.42 17.13 21.90
CA ASN A 242 15.91 17.07 23.28
C ASN A 242 15.94 18.46 23.96
N SER A 243 15.62 19.55 23.25
CA SER A 243 15.57 20.92 23.79
C SER A 243 14.21 21.34 24.35
N SER A 244 13.59 20.54 25.22
CA SER A 244 12.45 20.99 26.03
C SER A 244 12.93 21.81 27.23
N GLY A 245 13.40 23.03 26.95
CA GLY A 245 13.71 24.07 27.94
C GLY A 245 13.31 25.49 27.52
N ARG A 246 12.82 25.72 26.29
CA ARG A 246 12.27 27.03 25.87
C ARG A 246 11.09 26.82 24.92
N ALA A 247 9.89 26.94 25.46
CA ALA A 247 8.67 27.01 24.68
C ALA A 247 8.72 28.26 23.77
N SER A 248 8.62 28.05 22.46
CA SER A 248 8.25 29.12 21.51
C SER A 248 6.72 29.14 21.38
N PRO A 249 6.05 30.30 21.37
CA PRO A 249 4.58 30.36 21.53
C PRO A 249 3.76 29.97 20.29
N ASP A 250 4.37 29.77 19.12
CA ASP A 250 3.66 29.72 17.83
C ASP A 250 3.36 28.31 17.27
N SER A 251 3.54 27.24 18.06
CA SER A 251 3.30 25.85 17.60
C SER A 251 2.10 25.20 18.27
N GLN A 252 1.01 25.95 18.45
CA GLN A 252 -0.15 25.58 19.27
C GLN A 252 -1.06 24.47 18.70
N ASN A 253 -0.59 23.72 17.71
CA ASN A 253 -1.40 22.67 17.09
C ASN A 253 -0.61 21.38 16.78
N SER A 254 0.58 21.22 17.36
CA SER A 254 1.37 19.97 17.33
C SER A 254 1.03 19.10 18.55
N ILE A 255 -0.19 18.56 18.58
CA ILE A 255 -0.55 17.56 19.59
C ILE A 255 0.24 16.27 19.31
N HIS A 256 1.33 16.11 20.08
CA HIS A 256 1.79 14.85 20.69
C HIS A 256 2.53 13.80 19.82
N TYR A 257 3.81 14.03 19.53
CA TYR A 257 4.77 12.94 19.27
C TYR A 257 6.14 13.18 19.92
N SER A 258 6.18 13.32 21.23
CA SER A 258 7.43 13.11 21.99
C SER A 258 7.32 11.80 22.77
N LYS A 259 7.07 10.69 22.06
CA LYS A 259 7.29 9.36 22.64
C LYS A 259 8.79 9.04 22.55
N PRO A 260 9.38 8.42 23.59
CA PRO A 260 10.77 8.01 23.52
C PRO A 260 10.99 7.04 22.37
N TYR A 261 12.24 7.00 21.89
CA TYR A 261 12.66 6.12 20.82
C TYR A 261 12.30 4.65 21.10
N GLN A 262 11.64 4.00 20.15
CA GLN A 262 11.12 2.64 20.26
C GLN A 262 11.72 1.66 19.24
N GLY A 263 12.73 2.07 18.46
CA GLY A 263 13.29 1.28 17.36
C GLY A 263 14.27 0.18 17.77
N GLY A 264 14.67 0.12 19.04
CA GLY A 264 15.71 -0.81 19.51
C GLY A 264 17.12 -0.43 19.02
N PRO A 265 18.16 -1.23 19.31
CA PRO A 265 19.51 -0.90 18.87
C PRO A 265 19.57 -0.75 17.34
N LEU A 266 20.05 0.40 16.85
CA LEU A 266 20.16 0.74 15.41
C LEU A 266 18.86 0.63 14.60
N GLY A 267 17.68 0.59 15.24
CA GLY A 267 16.40 0.43 14.54
C GLY A 267 16.06 -1.00 14.16
N ILE A 268 16.74 -2.02 14.70
CA ILE A 268 16.52 -3.44 14.36
C ILE A 268 15.06 -3.85 14.59
N TYR A 269 14.43 -3.40 15.67
CA TYR A 269 13.02 -3.72 15.92
C TYR A 269 12.12 -3.10 14.86
N ALA A 270 12.41 -1.87 14.41
CA ALA A 270 11.67 -1.23 13.33
C ALA A 270 11.72 -2.06 12.04
N TRP A 271 12.89 -2.60 11.69
CA TRP A 271 13.06 -3.50 10.54
C TRP A 271 12.30 -4.82 10.70
N MET A 272 12.36 -5.44 11.88
CA MET A 272 11.61 -6.67 12.16
C MET A 272 10.10 -6.47 12.04
N TYR A 273 9.57 -5.38 12.60
CA TYR A 273 8.15 -5.05 12.47
C TYR A 273 7.77 -4.68 11.04
N MET A 274 8.65 -3.99 10.31
CA MET A 274 8.45 -3.68 8.89
C MET A 274 8.32 -4.96 8.04
N LEU A 275 9.10 -5.99 8.32
CA LEU A 275 9.05 -7.25 7.56
C LEU A 275 7.91 -8.18 8.01
N SER A 276 7.24 -7.87 9.13
CA SER A 276 6.19 -8.71 9.68
C SER A 276 4.85 -8.54 8.93
N PRO A 277 4.24 -9.62 8.42
CA PRO A 277 2.91 -9.57 7.82
C PRO A 277 1.77 -9.60 8.86
N ILE A 278 2.09 -9.70 10.16
CA ILE A 278 1.12 -9.97 11.23
C ILE A 278 0.02 -8.90 11.31
N ASP A 279 0.38 -7.62 11.19
CA ASP A 279 -0.60 -6.53 11.34
C ASP A 279 -1.58 -6.47 10.16
N GLU A 280 -1.13 -6.83 8.97
CA GLU A 280 -1.97 -6.91 7.77
C GLU A 280 -2.91 -8.11 7.84
N LEU A 281 -2.41 -9.26 8.30
CA LEU A 281 -3.23 -10.44 8.55
C LEU A 281 -4.31 -10.15 9.61
N LYS A 282 -3.94 -9.49 10.71
CA LYS A 282 -4.91 -9.05 11.73
C LYS A 282 -5.96 -8.11 11.14
N ALA A 283 -5.55 -7.13 10.33
CA ALA A 283 -6.45 -6.19 9.68
C ALA A 283 -7.39 -6.87 8.67
N ALA A 284 -6.90 -7.87 7.94
CA ALA A 284 -7.69 -8.67 7.01
C ALA A 284 -8.70 -9.57 7.75
N VAL A 285 -8.27 -10.29 8.78
CA VAL A 285 -9.15 -11.13 9.62
C VAL A 285 -10.22 -10.29 10.30
N PHE A 286 -9.85 -9.12 10.80
CA PHE A 286 -10.79 -8.16 11.39
C PHE A 286 -11.86 -7.73 10.38
N ALA A 287 -11.47 -7.39 9.14
CA ALA A 287 -12.39 -7.01 8.07
C ALA A 287 -13.45 -8.09 7.80
N VAL A 288 -12.96 -9.33 7.67
CA VAL A 288 -13.79 -10.50 7.40
C VAL A 288 -14.76 -10.73 8.56
N ARG A 289 -14.24 -10.74 9.80
CA ARG A 289 -15.06 -10.96 11.01
C ARG A 289 -16.16 -9.90 11.14
N GLN A 290 -15.84 -8.63 10.96
CA GLN A 290 -16.82 -7.54 11.05
C GLN A 290 -17.92 -7.66 9.99
N PHE A 291 -17.54 -7.96 8.74
CA PHE A 291 -18.51 -8.10 7.65
C PHE A 291 -19.49 -9.27 7.87
N PHE A 292 -19.03 -10.39 8.43
CA PHE A 292 -19.89 -11.52 8.77
C PHE A 292 -20.74 -11.30 10.02
N THR A 293 -20.21 -10.57 11.02
CA THR A 293 -20.96 -10.24 12.24
C THR A 293 -22.18 -9.36 11.93
N ASP A 294 -22.04 -8.43 10.99
CA ASP A 294 -23.14 -7.52 10.57
C ASP A 294 -24.25 -8.20 9.75
N ARG A 295 -24.05 -9.44 9.29
CA ARG A 295 -25.06 -10.22 8.52
C ARG A 295 -25.96 -11.09 9.39
N VAL A 296 -25.72 -11.17 10.70
CA VAL A 296 -26.60 -11.90 11.63
C VAL A 296 -27.87 -11.06 11.84
N PRO A 297 -29.06 -11.53 11.41
CA PRO A 297 -30.30 -10.79 11.54
C PRO A 297 -30.71 -10.79 13.02
N GLY A 298 -30.54 -9.66 13.68
CA GLY A 298 -30.84 -9.49 15.11
C GLY A 298 -30.16 -8.30 15.77
N ARG A 299 -29.06 -7.79 15.17
CA ARG A 299 -28.29 -6.63 15.70
C ARG A 299 -28.40 -5.34 14.91
N ALA A 300 -29.20 -5.33 13.83
CA ALA A 300 -29.46 -4.14 13.03
C ALA A 300 -30.24 -3.04 13.79
N ASN A 301 -30.82 -3.37 14.96
CA ASN A 301 -31.44 -2.39 15.85
C ASN A 301 -30.42 -1.52 16.60
N ASP A 302 -29.21 -2.04 16.91
CA ASP A 302 -28.18 -1.26 17.62
C ASP A 302 -27.58 -0.16 16.72
N SER A 303 -27.61 -0.35 15.39
CA SER A 303 -27.18 0.68 14.43
C SER A 303 -28.15 1.86 14.29
N HIS A 304 -29.43 1.67 14.58
CA HIS A 304 -30.40 2.78 14.65
C HIS A 304 -30.32 3.53 15.99
N GLU A 305 -29.80 2.92 17.06
CA GLU A 305 -29.49 3.62 18.31
C GLU A 305 -28.28 4.56 18.16
N MET A 306 -27.29 4.21 17.34
CA MET A 306 -26.19 5.12 16.97
C MET A 306 -26.59 6.25 16.02
N GLU A 307 -27.77 6.19 15.40
CA GLU A 307 -28.34 7.30 14.62
C GLU A 307 -28.92 8.39 15.55
N ASN A 308 -29.15 8.06 16.82
CA ASN A 308 -29.65 8.96 17.86
C ASN A 308 -28.58 9.27 18.92
N VAL A 309 -27.36 9.61 18.51
CA VAL A 309 -26.35 10.16 19.44
C VAL A 309 -26.81 11.56 19.87
N PRO A 310 -27.00 11.84 21.18
CA PRO A 310 -27.39 13.16 21.65
C PRO A 310 -26.37 14.22 21.21
N LEU A 311 -26.86 15.42 20.92
CA LEU A 311 -26.12 16.63 20.48
C LEU A 311 -24.92 17.03 21.38
N ALA A 312 -24.65 16.33 22.47
CA ALA A 312 -23.55 16.59 23.40
C ALA A 312 -22.15 16.46 22.78
N TYR A 313 -21.98 15.72 21.67
CA TYR A 313 -20.70 15.63 20.95
C TYR A 313 -20.52 16.66 19.83
N GLN A 314 -21.52 17.51 19.53
CA GLN A 314 -21.37 18.63 18.59
C GLN A 314 -20.71 19.87 19.22
N GLY A 315 -20.46 19.86 20.53
CA GLY A 315 -19.93 20.98 21.30
C GLY A 315 -18.42 21.17 21.27
N GLN A 316 -17.64 20.16 20.85
CA GLN A 316 -16.18 20.31 20.68
C GLN A 316 -15.85 20.74 19.24
N ARG A 317 -16.38 21.90 18.85
CA ARG A 317 -15.71 22.70 17.82
C ARG A 317 -14.33 23.03 18.36
N MET A 318 -13.28 22.53 17.70
CA MET A 318 -11.99 23.19 17.78
C MET A 318 -12.18 24.61 17.24
N GLY A 319 -12.28 25.56 18.17
CA GLY A 319 -12.18 26.99 17.91
C GLY A 319 -10.75 27.37 17.49
N PRO A 320 -10.59 28.60 17.00
CA PRO A 320 -9.85 28.98 15.80
C PRO A 320 -8.38 28.57 15.74
#